data_AF-A0A3A9J8I9-F1
#
_entry.id   AF-A0A3A9J8I9-F1
#
_cell.length_a   1.000
_cell.length_b   1.000
_cell.length_c   1.000
_cell.angle_alpha   90.00
_cell.angle_beta   90.00
_cell.angle_gamma   90.00
#
_symmetry.space_group_name_H-M   'P 1'
#
loop_
_entity.id
_entity.type
_entity.pdbx_description
1 polymer ?
#
loop_
_entity_poly.entity_id
_entity_poly.type
_entity_poly.pdbx_seq_one_letter_code
_entity_poly.pdbx_strand_id
1 'polypeptide(L)' 'MEIDAYLNDQLDLPGRIAVEEALARNPALAARVMDDLRIRDALRAALAHPPEAPDSRTALAARRLQRGLSMG' A
#
# COMPACT_ATOMS: atom_id res chain seq x y z
N MET A 1 1.47 -16.76 -0.86
CA MET A 1 2.83 -17.34 -0.76
C MET A 1 3.49 -16.81 0.53
N GLU A 2 4.53 -17.45 1.08
CA GLU A 2 5.21 -16.95 2.30
C GLU A 2 5.80 -15.54 2.12
N ILE A 3 6.24 -15.19 0.91
CA ILE A 3 6.69 -13.83 0.57
C ILE A 3 5.55 -12.81 0.71
N ASP A 4 4.32 -13.17 0.33
CA ASP A 4 3.16 -12.27 0.52
C ASP A 4 2.88 -12.05 2.00
N ALA A 5 2.99 -13.10 2.82
CA ALA A 5 2.84 -12.97 4.27
C ALA A 5 3.95 -12.11 4.88
N TYR A 6 5.20 -12.23 4.40
CA TYR A 6 6.31 -11.37 4.78
C TYR A 6 6.04 -9.90 4.42
N LEU A 7 5.62 -9.64 3.17
CA LEU A 7 5.29 -8.30 2.67
C LEU A 7 4.13 -7.65 3.43
N ASN A 8 3.26 -8.44 4.05
CA ASN A 8 2.11 -7.93 4.81
C ASN A 8 2.35 -7.91 6.33
N ASP A 9 3.57 -8.18 6.79
CA ASP A 9 3.90 -8.27 8.23
C ASP A 9 3.07 -9.33 8.98
N GLN A 10 2.69 -10.41 8.27
CA GLN A 10 1.82 -11.50 8.75
C GLN A 10 2.58 -12.77 9.17
N LEU A 11 3.91 -12.73 9.15
CA LEU A 11 4.75 -13.83 9.63
C LEU A 11 5.17 -13.60 11.08
N ASP A 12 5.22 -14.70 11.84
CA ASP A 12 5.86 -14.72 13.13
C ASP A 12 7.40 -14.66 12.99
N LEU A 13 8.11 -14.51 14.11
CA LEU A 13 9.57 -14.34 14.09
C LEU A 13 10.30 -15.50 13.38
N PRO A 14 9.98 -16.78 13.64
CA PRO A 14 10.58 -17.90 12.90
C PRO A 14 10.34 -17.82 11.39
N GLY A 15 9.10 -17.52 10.96
CA GLY A 15 8.76 -17.39 9.54
C GLY A 15 9.52 -16.25 8.86
N ARG A 16 9.67 -15.11 9.54
CA ARG A 16 10.45 -13.97 9.01
C ARG A 16 11.92 -14.33 8.80
N ILE A 17 12.54 -15.01 9.76
CA ILE A 17 13.95 -15.44 9.65
C ILE A 17 14.14 -16.38 8.46
N ALA A 18 13.23 -17.34 8.26
CA ALA A 18 13.30 -18.27 7.14
C ALA A 18 13.21 -17.57 5.78
N VAL A 19 12.32 -16.58 5.66
CA VAL A 19 12.20 -15.75 4.45
C VAL A 19 13.45 -14.90 4.24
N GLU A 20 13.98 -14.27 5.29
CA GLU A 20 15.21 -13.46 5.20
C GLU A 20 16.41 -14.30 4.74
N GLU A 21 16.53 -15.54 5.21
CA GLU A 21 17.56 -16.48 4.74
C GLU A 21 17.34 -16.89 3.27
N ALA A 22 16.09 -17.11 2.85
CA ALA A 22 15.76 -17.39 1.46
C ALA A 22 16.08 -16.20 0.53
N LEU A 23 15.83 -14.97 0.98
CA LEU A 23 16.16 -13.75 0.24
C LEU A 23 17.68 -13.52 0.18
N ALA A 24 18.41 -13.81 1.26
CA ALA A 24 19.87 -13.70 1.27
C ALA A 24 20.53 -14.64 0.25
N ARG A 25 19.95 -15.83 0.02
CA ARG A 25 20.39 -16.78 -1.01
C ARG A 25 20.01 -16.37 -2.43
N ASN A 26 19.07 -15.44 -2.62
CA ASN A 26 18.61 -15.00 -3.93
C ASN A 26 18.50 -13.47 -4.02
N PRO A 27 19.59 -12.77 -4.37
CA PRO A 27 19.60 -11.31 -4.47
C PRO A 27 18.59 -10.74 -5.48
N ALA A 28 18.31 -11.46 -6.56
CA ALA A 28 17.33 -11.01 -7.56
C ALA A 28 15.90 -11.03 -7.01
N LEU A 29 15.57 -12.02 -6.19
CA LEU A 29 14.30 -12.07 -5.48
C LEU A 29 14.22 -10.99 -4.40
N ALA A 30 15.30 -10.78 -3.64
CA ALA A 30 15.39 -9.73 -2.64
C ALA A 30 15.16 -8.34 -3.26
N ALA A 31 15.76 -8.05 -4.42
CA ALA A 31 15.54 -6.79 -5.13
C ALA A 31 14.06 -6.56 -5.49
N ARG A 32 13.35 -7.59 -5.96
CA ARG A 32 11.92 -7.50 -6.28
C ARG A 32 11.08 -7.23 -5.02
N VAL A 33 11.36 -7.93 -3.92
CA VAL A 33 10.68 -7.71 -2.64
C VAL A 33 10.90 -6.28 -2.14
N MET A 34 12.10 -5.73 -2.29
CA MET A 34 12.39 -4.34 -1.91
C MET A 34 11.61 -3.33 -2.77
N ASP A 35 11.42 -3.60 -4.06
CA ASP A 35 10.58 -2.75 -4.92
C ASP A 35 9.11 -2.78 -4.50
N ASP A 36 8.59 -3.96 -4.15
CA ASP A 36 7.22 -4.12 -3.67
C ASP A 36 7.01 -3.39 -2.33
N LEU A 37 7.95 -3.53 -1.39
CA LEU A 37 7.96 -2.80 -0.12
C LEU A 37 7.99 -1.28 -0.34
N ARG A 38 8.83 -0.80 -1.27
CA ARG A 38 8.89 0.62 -1.63
C ARG A 38 7.55 1.14 -2.13
N ILE A 39 6.86 0.39 -2.99
CA ILE A 39 5.53 0.76 -3.51
C ILE A 39 4.51 0.80 -2.36
N ARG A 40 4.48 -0.24 -1.52
CA ARG A 40 3.60 -0.31 -0.35
C ARG A 40 3.81 0.86 0.60
N ASP A 41 5.05 1.18 0.91
CA ASP A 41 5.40 2.25 1.84
C ASP A 41 5.06 3.63 1.25
N ALA A 42 5.26 3.84 -0.06
CA ALA A 42 4.81 5.05 -0.75
C ALA A 42 3.28 5.20 -0.69
N LEU A 43 2.52 4.10 -0.89
CA LEU A 43 1.06 4.12 -0.77
C LEU A 43 0.63 4.42 0.67
N ARG A 44 1.24 3.78 1.67
CA ARG A 44 0.98 4.06 3.09
C ARG A 44 1.26 5.54 3.42
N ALA A 45 2.35 6.10 2.92
CA ALA A 45 2.70 7.51 3.14
C ALA A 45 1.66 8.45 2.50
N ALA A 46 1.25 8.19 1.26
CA ALA A 46 0.24 8.99 0.55
C ALA A 46 -1.15 8.94 1.23
N LEU A 47 -1.50 7.80 1.83
CA LEU A 47 -2.75 7.63 2.57
C LEU A 47 -2.70 8.23 3.99
N ALA A 48 -1.53 8.20 4.65
CA ALA A 48 -1.33 8.79 5.97
C ALA A 48 -1.26 10.32 5.93
N HIS A 49 -0.86 10.89 4.79
CA HIS A 49 -0.93 12.32 4.49
C HIS A 49 -1.89 12.55 3.33
N PRO A 50 -3.21 12.41 3.56
CA PRO A 50 -4.17 12.70 2.50
C PRO A 50 -3.90 14.13 2.02
N PRO A 51 -3.89 14.37 0.69
CA PRO A 51 -3.70 15.71 0.18
C PRO A 51 -4.65 16.67 0.89
N GLU A 52 -4.16 17.85 1.26
CA GLU A 52 -4.97 18.93 1.83
C GLU A 52 -6.31 18.98 1.09
N ALA A 53 -7.39 19.06 1.87
CA ALA A 53 -8.76 18.81 1.43
C ALA A 53 -9.01 19.26 -0.02
N PRO A 54 -9.70 18.45 -0.85
CA PRO A 54 -9.85 18.72 -2.27
C PRO A 54 -10.27 20.16 -2.47
N ASP A 55 -9.55 20.88 -3.35
CA ASP A 55 -9.82 22.28 -3.69
C ASP A 55 -11.34 22.48 -3.70
N SER A 56 -11.82 23.49 -2.98
CA SER A 56 -13.23 23.70 -2.66
C SER A 56 -14.18 23.52 -3.86
N ARG A 57 -13.68 23.80 -5.07
CA ARG A 57 -14.36 23.54 -6.34
C ARG A 57 -14.62 22.05 -6.61
N THR A 58 -13.63 21.19 -6.42
CA THR A 58 -13.73 19.74 -6.59
C THR A 58 -14.66 19.14 -5.53
N ALA A 59 -14.57 19.60 -4.29
CA ALA A 59 -15.49 19.20 -3.23
C ALA A 59 -16.94 19.63 -3.55
N LEU A 60 -17.14 20.84 -4.07
CA LEU A 60 -18.45 21.33 -4.48
C LEU A 60 -19.02 20.56 -5.69
N ALA A 61 -18.18 20.20 -6.65
CA ALA A 61 -18.55 19.38 -7.80
C ALA A 61 -19.00 17.98 -7.37
N ALA A 62 -18.25 17.32 -6.47
CA ALA A 62 -18.63 16.03 -5.91
C ALA A 62 -19.99 16.09 -5.17
N ARG A 63 -20.22 17.14 -4.36
CA ARG A 63 -21.52 17.34 -3.68
C ARG A 63 -22.68 17.62 -4.63
N ARG A 64 -22.44 18.23 -5.80
CA ARG A 64 -23.47 18.42 -6.84
C ARG A 64 -23.82 17.09 -7.50
N LEU A 65 -22.81 16.30 -7.86
CA LEU A 65 -23.00 14.97 -8.43
C LEU A 65 -23.76 14.05 -7.47
N GLN A 66 -23.36 14.00 -6.21
CA GLN A 66 -23.99 13.14 -5.20
C GLN A 66 -25.48 13.47 -4.98
N ARG A 67 -25.86 14.76 -5.07
CA ARG A 67 -27.27 15.19 -5.00
C ARG A 67 -28.09 14.83 -6.24
N GLY A 68 -27.47 14.87 -7.42
CA GLY A 68 -28.11 14.42 -8.66
C GLY A 68 -28.36 12.91 -8.65
N LEU A 69 -27.42 12.14 -8.09
CA LEU A 69 -27.52 10.68 -7.97
C LEU A 69 -28.50 10.23 -6.87
N SER A 70 -28.77 11.05 -5.85
CA SER A 70 -29.71 10.71 -4.78
C SER A 70 -31.17 11.10 -5.06
N MET A 71 -31.42 11.86 -6.14
CA MET A 71 -32.74 12.38 -6.50
C MET A 71 -33.32 11.76 -7.79
N GLY A 72 -32.69 10.70 -8.31
CA GLY A 72 -33.19 9.88 -9.41
C GLY A 72 -33.41 8.45 -8.96
#